data_AF-A0A925VL31-F1
#
_entry.id   AF-A0A925VL31-F1
#
_cell.length_a   1.000
_cell.length_b   1.000
_cell.length_c   1.000
_cell.angle_alpha   90.00
_cell.angle_beta   90.00
_cell.angle_gamma   90.00
#
_symmetry.space_group_name_H-M   'P 1'
#
loop_
_entity.id
_entity.type
_entity.pdbx_description
1 polymer ?
#
loop_
_entity_poly.entity_id
_entity_poly.type
_entity_poly.pdbx_seq_one_letter_code
_entity_poly.pdbx_strand_id
1 'polypeptide(L)'
;MKSAAPLTNPYIAGRAVGQQRGFYGRDDILRLIEVRLRSPDQSAVVLYGQRRIGKTSILLQLQRRLPSPPFVPVYFDLMDRARQRLGQV
;
A
#
# COMPACT_ATOMS: atom_id res chain seq x y z
N MET A 1 -32.74 0.16 -32.65
CA MET A 1 -32.43 0.33 -31.21
C MET A 1 -30.96 -0.02 -30.98
N LYS A 2 -30.10 0.95 -30.61
CA LYS A 2 -28.68 0.67 -30.29
C LYS A 2 -28.61 0.09 -28.88
N SER A 3 -28.14 -1.15 -28.75
CA SER A 3 -27.86 -1.77 -27.45
C SER A 3 -26.68 -1.05 -26.80
N ALA A 4 -26.88 -0.46 -25.63
CA ALA A 4 -25.80 0.11 -24.84
C ALA A 4 -24.91 -1.03 -24.32
N ALA A 5 -23.62 -0.99 -24.63
CA ALA A 5 -22.66 -1.94 -24.08
C ALA A 5 -22.73 -1.90 -22.54
N PRO A 6 -22.63 -3.05 -21.86
CA PRO A 6 -22.74 -3.09 -20.40
C PRO A 6 -21.63 -2.23 -19.78
N LEU A 7 -22.03 -1.29 -18.92
CA LEU A 7 -21.11 -0.47 -18.12
C LEU A 7 -20.35 -1.39 -17.16
N THR A 8 -19.09 -1.67 -17.49
CA THR A 8 -18.20 -2.42 -16.63
C THR A 8 -17.89 -1.60 -15.39
N ASN A 9 -18.23 -2.13 -14.22
CA ASN A 9 -17.89 -1.50 -12.94
C ASN A 9 -16.35 -1.39 -12.82
N PRO A 10 -15.76 -0.18 -12.74
CA PRO A 10 -14.31 -0.01 -12.68
C PRO A 10 -13.73 -0.33 -11.29
N TYR A 11 -14.57 -0.54 -10.28
CA TYR A 11 -14.15 -0.76 -8.91
C TYR A 11 -13.84 -2.24 -8.64
N ILE A 12 -12.57 -2.54 -8.34
CA ILE A 12 -12.12 -3.87 -7.93
C ILE A 12 -12.35 -4.01 -6.42
N ALA A 13 -13.38 -4.78 -6.03
CA ALA A 13 -13.64 -5.08 -4.63
C ALA A 13 -12.70 -6.17 -4.09
N GLY A 14 -12.23 -6.01 -2.86
CA GLY A 14 -11.60 -7.09 -2.07
C GLY A 14 -10.10 -7.30 -2.23
N ARG A 15 -9.45 -6.78 -3.28
CA ARG A 15 -7.98 -6.83 -3.43
C ARG A 15 -7.32 -5.50 -3.06
N ALA A 16 -6.13 -5.57 -2.45
CA ALA A 16 -5.29 -4.40 -2.28
C ALA A 16 -4.88 -3.85 -3.66
N VAL A 17 -4.80 -2.54 -3.80
CA VAL A 17 -4.49 -1.87 -5.07
C VAL A 17 -2.98 -1.89 -5.28
N GLY A 18 -2.50 -3.04 -5.74
CA GLY A 18 -1.10 -3.31 -6.08
C GLY A 18 -0.69 -2.78 -7.45
N GLN A 19 -1.56 -2.10 -8.20
CA GLN A 19 -1.24 -1.41 -9.49
C GLN A 19 -1.44 0.10 -9.34
N GLN A 20 -0.88 0.94 -10.21
CA GLN A 20 -1.09 2.40 -10.12
C GLN A 20 -2.55 2.79 -10.40
N ARG A 21 -3.22 2.08 -11.33
CA ARG A 21 -4.65 2.27 -11.59
C ARG A 21 -5.46 1.92 -10.34
N GLY A 22 -6.31 2.85 -9.89
CA GLY A 22 -7.16 2.68 -8.71
C GLY A 22 -6.63 3.27 -7.40
N PHE A 23 -5.43 3.86 -7.38
CA PHE A 23 -4.87 4.51 -6.19
C PHE A 23 -4.86 6.04 -6.36
N TYR A 24 -5.79 6.72 -5.69
CA TYR A 24 -6.00 8.17 -5.83
C TYR A 24 -6.11 8.86 -4.47
N GLY A 25 -5.74 10.14 -4.42
CA GLY A 25 -5.97 11.01 -3.25
C GLY A 25 -5.15 10.66 -2.01
N ARG A 26 -4.00 10.00 -2.17
CA ARG A 26 -3.13 9.52 -1.08
C ARG A 26 -1.66 9.89 -1.25
N ASP A 27 -1.37 10.78 -2.19
CA ASP A 27 0.00 11.23 -2.48
C ASP A 27 0.58 12.05 -1.31
N ASP A 28 -0.27 12.75 -0.58
CA ASP A 28 0.04 13.45 0.67
C ASP A 28 0.56 12.47 1.74
N ILE A 29 -0.12 11.34 1.92
CA ILE A 29 0.30 10.29 2.88
C ILE A 29 1.64 9.69 2.46
N LEU A 30 1.80 9.37 1.18
CA LEU A 30 3.07 8.82 0.69
C LEU A 30 4.24 9.79 0.91
N ARG A 31 4.02 11.08 0.62
CA ARG A 31 5.03 12.13 0.85
C ARG A 31 5.36 12.28 2.33
N LEU A 32 4.35 12.26 3.21
CA LEU A 32 4.56 12.31 4.65
C LEU A 32 5.42 11.14 5.11
N ILE A 33 5.12 9.91 4.65
CA ILE A 33 5.92 8.73 4.99
C ILE A 33 7.35 8.89 4.50
N GLU A 34 7.57 9.36 3.27
CA GLU A 34 8.92 9.56 2.74
C GLU A 34 9.72 10.58 3.57
N VAL A 35 9.12 11.73 3.89
CA VAL A 35 9.77 12.75 4.73
C VAL A 35 10.18 12.15 6.08
N ARG A 36 9.29 11.36 6.68
CA ARG A 36 9.52 10.71 7.97
C ARG A 36 10.62 9.65 7.91
N LEU A 37 10.70 8.87 6.84
CA LEU A 37 11.76 7.87 6.62
C LEU A 37 13.14 8.49 6.37
N ARG A 38 13.21 9.78 5.98
CA ARG A 38 14.48 10.52 5.82
C ARG A 38 14.96 11.16 7.11
N SER A 39 14.11 11.27 8.13
CA SER A 39 14.45 11.85 9.42
C SER A 39 15.36 10.89 10.22
N PRO A 40 16.60 11.27 10.54
CA PRO A 40 17.57 10.38 11.21
C PRO A 40 17.16 10.00 12.64
N ASP A 41 16.25 10.74 13.25
CA ASP A 41 15.68 10.54 14.59
C ASP A 41 14.39 9.70 14.60
N GLN A 42 13.86 9.32 13.42
CA GLN A 42 12.60 8.57 13.32
C GLN A 42 12.81 7.22 12.65
N SER A 43 12.68 6.15 13.44
CA SER A 43 12.94 4.78 13.00
C SER A 43 11.69 3.99 12.59
N ALA A 44 10.47 4.50 12.86
CA ALA A 44 9.24 3.75 12.63
C ALA A 44 8.04 4.63 12.24
N VAL A 45 7.22 4.11 11.33
CA VAL A 45 5.92 4.68 10.94
C VAL A 45 4.84 3.62 11.12
N VAL A 46 3.76 3.95 11.84
CA VAL A 46 2.62 3.07 12.06
C VAL A 46 1.39 3.58 11.31
N LEU A 47 0.89 2.79 10.36
CA LEU A 47 -0.37 3.05 9.67
C LEU A 47 -1.53 2.33 10.39
N TYR A 48 -2.44 3.09 10.99
CA TYR A 48 -3.59 2.54 11.72
C TYR A 48 -4.93 3.10 11.18
N GLY A 49 -6.03 2.43 11.52
CA GLY A 49 -7.39 2.82 11.11
C GLY A 49 -8.27 1.64 10.69
N GLN A 50 -9.49 1.95 10.27
CA GLN A 50 -10.54 0.96 9.96
C GLN A 50 -10.18 -0.05 8.85
N ARG A 51 -10.86 -1.20 8.83
CA ARG A 51 -10.71 -2.23 7.79
C ARG A 51 -11.06 -1.61 6.42
N ARG A 52 -10.30 -1.97 5.37
CA ARG A 52 -10.47 -1.49 3.98
C ARG A 52 -10.21 0.00 3.72
N ILE A 53 -9.59 0.75 4.63
CA ILE A 53 -9.18 2.15 4.38
C ILE A 53 -7.96 2.29 3.43
N GLY A 54 -7.38 1.18 2.98
CA GLY A 54 -6.29 1.18 2.00
C GLY A 54 -4.87 1.08 2.58
N LYS A 55 -4.71 0.70 3.85
CA LYS A 55 -3.38 0.53 4.49
C LYS A 55 -2.44 -0.38 3.68
N THR A 56 -2.91 -1.58 3.30
CA THR A 56 -2.14 -2.51 2.47
C THR A 56 -1.79 -1.91 1.11
N SER A 57 -2.73 -1.18 0.49
CA SER A 57 -2.48 -0.49 -0.79
C SER A 57 -1.38 0.56 -0.65
N ILE A 58 -1.34 1.33 0.45
CA ILE A 58 -0.28 2.31 0.71
C ILE A 58 1.09 1.60 0.81
N LEU A 59 1.19 0.51 1.58
CA LEU A 59 2.44 -0.27 1.69
C LEU A 59 2.93 -0.78 0.32
N LEU A 60 2.02 -1.30 -0.52
CA LEU A 60 2.35 -1.75 -1.87
C LEU A 60 2.70 -0.62 -2.84
N GLN A 61 2.22 0.61 -2.60
CA GLN A 61 2.63 1.77 -3.41
C GLN A 61 4.00 2.30 -2.96
N LEU A 62 4.33 2.24 -1.67
CA LEU A 62 5.67 2.61 -1.17
C LEU A 62 6.77 1.79 -1.82
N GLN A 63 6.57 0.47 -2.02
CA GLN A 63 7.55 -0.36 -2.73
C GLN A 63 7.89 0.14 -4.15
N ARG A 64 6.97 0.86 -4.80
CA ARG A 64 7.12 1.32 -6.18
C ARG A 64 7.49 2.78 -6.29
N ARG A 65 7.12 3.58 -5.30
CA ARG A 65 7.22 5.04 -5.34
C ARG A 65 8.30 5.58 -4.42
N LEU A 66 8.79 4.79 -3.46
CA LEU A 66 9.95 5.20 -2.67
C LEU A 66 11.15 5.39 -3.60
N PRO A 67 11.86 6.52 -3.49
CA PRO A 67 13.04 6.76 -4.29
C PRO A 67 14.13 5.77 -3.92
N SER A 68 14.72 5.17 -4.95
CA SER A 68 15.87 4.28 -4.82
C SER A 68 17.00 4.84 -5.68
N PRO A 69 18.15 5.26 -5.11
CA PRO A 69 18.48 5.38 -3.68
C PRO A 69 17.77 6.56 -2.96
N PRO A 70 17.76 6.63 -1.60
CA PRO A 70 18.49 5.82 -0.61
C PRO A 70 17.75 4.59 -0.08
N PHE A 71 16.53 4.31 -0.56
CA PHE A 71 15.71 3.24 0.01
C PHE A 71 15.76 1.95 -0.82
N VAL A 72 15.72 0.82 -0.11
CA VAL A 72 15.48 -0.52 -0.67
C VAL A 72 14.24 -1.11 0.02
N PRO A 73 13.06 -1.06 -0.63
CA PRO A 73 11.82 -1.44 0.02
C PRO A 73 11.61 -2.95 0.03
N VAL A 74 11.42 -3.53 1.21
CA VAL A 74 11.03 -4.94 1.41
C VAL A 74 9.61 -4.99 1.96
N TYR A 75 8.71 -5.73 1.29
CA TYR A 75 7.36 -5.96 1.80
C TYR A 75 7.26 -7.34 2.41
N PHE A 76 6.63 -7.38 3.59
CA PHE A 76 6.41 -8.59 4.34
C PHE A 76 4.97 -8.62 4.87
N ASP A 77 4.20 -9.63 4.48
CA ASP A 77 2.82 -9.80 4.93
C ASP A 77 2.76 -10.78 6.10
N LEU A 78 2.37 -10.25 7.27
CA LEU A 78 2.22 -11.00 8.51
C LEU A 78 0.82 -11.59 8.69
N MET A 79 -0.11 -11.35 7.75
CA MET A 79 -1.46 -11.89 7.84
C MET A 79 -1.43 -13.42 7.93
N ASP A 80 -2.13 -13.97 8.92
CA ASP A 80 -2.17 -15.40 9.24
C ASP A 80 -0.83 -16.06 9.61
N ARG A 81 0.23 -15.25 9.85
CA ARG A 81 1.57 -15.72 10.26
C ARG A 81 1.80 -15.68 11.78
N ALA A 82 0.82 -15.25 12.57
CA ALA A 82 0.99 -15.00 14.01
C ALA A 82 1.45 -16.22 14.85
N ARG A 83 1.21 -17.44 14.37
CA ARG A 83 1.63 -18.68 15.05
C ARG A 83 2.93 -19.28 14.51
N GLN A 84 3.50 -18.69 13.46
CA GLN A 84 4.73 -19.19 12.84
C GLN A 84 5.93 -18.62 13.59
N ARG A 85 6.97 -19.44 13.80
CA ARG A 85 8.21 -18.98 14.41
C ARG A 85 8.98 -18.13 13.41
N LEU A 86 9.77 -17.16 13.88
CA LEU A 86 10.52 -16.24 13.00
C LEU A 86 11.40 -16.94 11.97
N GLY A 87 11.97 -18.11 12.29
CA GLY A 87 12.78 -18.90 11.35
C GLY A 87 11.99 -19.73 10.32
N GLN A 88 10.65 -19.62 10.32
CA GLN A 88 9.74 -20.37 9.43
C GLN A 88 8.88 -19.44 8.56
N VAL A 89 9.16 -18.14 8.59
CA VAL A 89 8.43 -17.10 7.85
C VAL A 89 9.28 -16.53 6.73
#